data_AF-A0A9D5B6D3-F1
#
_entry.id   AF-A0A9D5B6D3-F1
#
_cell.length_a   1.000
_cell.length_b   1.000
_cell.length_c   1.000
_cell.angle_alpha   90.00
_cell.angle_beta   90.00
_cell.angle_gamma   90.00
#
_symmetry.space_group_name_H-M   'P 1'
#
loop_
_entity.id
_entity.type
_entity.pdbx_description
1 polymer ?
#
loop_
_entity_poly.entity_id
_entity_poly.type
_entity_poly.pdbx_seq_one_letter_code
_entity_poly.pdbx_strand_id
1 'polypeptide(L)'
;MKCAANGSGTRCSSAATTVCARCEAVAYCSLSHRIAHWSHHKTECDRLQQQMESLAVLNDFPFTFSRQATIQVCANQETRCSFLSKRGLHRVGMWMCECLCGASSSSFDLLGLNNGWDLPSALCPCRGPEALVSERLCSWRDYFKWRSIQFDSPVALLLHWPLTIYHAAQLVGITTLNLEVSDKLHIHYLGPEKELLQLAVFGELQALFPGVHIHIELVGPAIPPQRSDALLTTHCSVI
;
A
#
# COMPACT_ATOMS: atom_id res chain seq x y z
N MET A 1 9.29 12.92 -13.40
CA MET A 1 8.00 12.36 -13.89
C MET A 1 8.16 11.86 -15.32
N LYS A 2 7.38 10.84 -15.73
CA LYS A 2 7.36 10.33 -17.11
C LYS A 2 6.39 11.14 -17.97
N CYS A 3 6.64 11.21 -19.28
CA CYS A 3 5.72 11.85 -20.22
C CYS A 3 4.44 11.00 -20.37
N ALA A 4 3.27 11.63 -20.27
CA ALA A 4 1.99 10.93 -20.38
C ALA A 4 1.68 10.46 -21.82
N ALA A 5 2.25 11.12 -22.82
CA ALA A 5 2.15 10.69 -24.22
C ALA A 5 3.25 9.69 -24.63
N ASN A 6 3.91 9.05 -23.66
CA ASN A 6 4.97 8.11 -23.98
C ASN A 6 4.39 6.90 -24.72
N GLY A 7 4.91 6.63 -25.93
CA GLY A 7 4.37 5.60 -26.83
C GLY A 7 3.29 6.11 -27.79
N SER A 8 2.84 7.37 -27.67
CA SER A 8 1.81 7.98 -28.52
C SER A 8 2.37 8.58 -29.81
N GLY A 9 3.10 7.78 -30.60
CA GLY A 9 3.70 8.22 -31.87
C GLY A 9 5.18 8.56 -31.76
N THR A 10 5.54 9.84 -31.77
CA THR A 10 6.96 10.26 -31.73
C THR A 10 7.60 9.98 -30.37
N ARG A 11 8.87 9.57 -30.37
CA ARG A 11 9.61 9.23 -29.14
C ARG A 11 9.76 10.46 -28.23
N CYS A 12 9.74 10.23 -26.92
CA CYS A 12 10.11 11.25 -25.94
C CYS A 12 11.58 11.66 -26.15
N SER A 13 11.81 12.97 -26.24
CA SER A 13 13.15 13.56 -26.38
C SER A 13 13.85 13.74 -25.02
N SER A 14 13.09 13.86 -23.94
CA SER A 14 13.60 14.12 -22.58
C SER A 14 12.58 13.70 -21.52
N ALA A 15 12.97 13.84 -20.24
CA ALA A 15 12.05 13.73 -19.13
C ALA A 15 10.94 14.79 -19.22
N ALA A 16 9.78 14.52 -18.61
CA ALA A 16 8.70 15.49 -18.62
C ALA A 16 9.09 16.74 -17.81
N THR A 17 9.06 17.90 -18.44
CA THR A 17 9.44 19.20 -17.85
C THR A 17 8.26 20.12 -17.60
N THR A 18 7.11 19.83 -18.20
CA THR A 18 5.89 20.66 -18.07
C THR A 18 4.74 19.82 -17.56
N VAL A 19 3.89 20.39 -16.71
CA VAL A 19 2.64 19.77 -16.27
C VAL A 19 1.45 20.43 -16.98
N CYS A 20 0.31 19.74 -17.04
CA CYS A 20 -0.94 20.36 -17.44
C CYS A 20 -1.28 21.49 -16.46
N ALA A 21 -1.42 22.71 -16.97
CA ALA A 21 -1.67 23.89 -16.14
C ALA A 21 -3.03 23.89 -15.43
N ARG A 22 -3.95 22.99 -15.81
CA ARG A 22 -5.27 22.86 -15.19
C ARG A 22 -5.29 21.84 -14.07
N CYS A 23 -4.94 20.59 -14.38
CA CYS A 23 -5.01 19.52 -13.39
C CYS A 23 -3.72 19.35 -12.59
N GLU A 24 -2.57 19.82 -13.06
CA GLU A 24 -1.24 19.66 -12.46
C GLU A 24 -0.76 18.21 -12.26
N ALA A 25 -1.61 17.20 -12.50
CA ALA A 25 -1.31 15.78 -12.33
C ALA A 25 -0.51 15.15 -13.49
N VAL A 26 -0.66 15.67 -14.71
CA VAL A 26 -0.15 15.02 -15.93
C VAL A 26 1.02 15.81 -16.50
N ALA A 27 2.16 15.13 -16.71
CA ALA A 27 3.39 15.75 -17.20
C ALA A 27 3.73 15.38 -18.65
N TYR A 28 4.34 16.31 -19.38
CA TYR A 28 4.74 16.19 -20.78
C TYR A 28 6.18 16.66 -21.00
N CYS A 29 6.92 15.99 -21.88
CA CYS A 29 8.25 16.44 -22.30
C CYS A 29 8.20 17.49 -23.43
N SER A 30 7.04 17.68 -24.07
CA SER A 30 6.85 18.63 -25.17
C SER A 30 5.40 19.05 -25.36
N LEU A 31 5.20 20.18 -26.03
CA LEU A 31 3.87 20.65 -26.45
C LEU A 31 3.20 19.68 -27.43
N SER A 32 3.96 19.12 -28.37
CA SER A 32 3.44 18.15 -29.35
C SER A 32 2.84 16.92 -28.66
N HIS A 33 3.50 16.41 -27.62
CA HIS A 33 2.98 15.30 -26.82
C HIS A 33 1.72 15.67 -26.04
N ARG A 34 1.66 16.89 -25.49
CA ARG A 34 0.44 17.38 -24.84
C ARG A 34 -0.74 17.45 -25.80
N ILE A 35 -0.53 17.97 -27.01
CA ILE A 35 -1.57 18.06 -28.05
C ILE A 35 -2.00 16.66 -28.49
N ALA A 36 -1.05 15.76 -28.74
CA ALA A 36 -1.34 14.39 -29.17
C ALA A 36 -2.14 13.61 -28.12
N HIS A 37 -1.83 13.78 -26.82
CA HIS A 37 -2.52 13.10 -25.73
C HIS A 37 -3.83 13.79 -25.32
N TRP A 38 -4.10 15.02 -25.78
CA TRP A 38 -5.23 15.83 -25.31
C TRP A 38 -6.59 15.15 -25.50
N SER A 39 -6.79 14.40 -26.59
CA SER A 39 -8.04 13.70 -26.86
C SER A 39 -8.44 12.71 -25.75
N HIS A 40 -7.45 12.08 -25.11
CA HIS A 40 -7.65 11.18 -23.98
C HIS A 40 -7.59 11.93 -22.64
N HIS A 41 -6.62 12.84 -22.48
CA HIS A 41 -6.45 13.59 -21.24
C HIS A 41 -7.68 14.45 -20.89
N LYS A 42 -8.33 15.07 -21.88
CA LYS A 42 -9.42 16.03 -21.64
C LYS A 42 -10.60 15.43 -20.87
N THR A 43 -10.86 14.13 -21.00
CA THR A 43 -11.97 13.46 -20.30
C THR A 43 -11.65 13.24 -18.82
N GLU A 44 -10.37 13.12 -18.49
CA GLU A 44 -9.89 12.87 -17.12
C GLU A 44 -9.40 14.14 -16.41
N CYS A 45 -9.15 15.23 -17.15
CA CYS A 45 -8.50 16.43 -16.62
C CYS A 45 -9.24 17.03 -15.41
N ASP A 46 -10.57 17.08 -15.47
CA ASP A 46 -11.40 17.66 -14.41
C ASP A 46 -11.36 16.80 -13.14
N ARG A 47 -11.47 15.48 -13.30
CA ARG A 47 -11.34 14.51 -12.20
C ARG A 47 -9.96 14.59 -11.56
N LEU A 48 -8.90 14.70 -12.36
CA LEU A 48 -7.53 14.82 -11.87
C LEU A 48 -7.30 16.15 -11.13
N GLN A 49 -7.91 17.24 -11.59
CA GLN A 49 -7.85 18.53 -10.91
C GLN A 49 -8.44 18.43 -9.49
N GLN A 50 -9.64 17.85 -9.34
CA GLN A 50 -10.26 17.64 -8.04
C GLN A 50 -9.40 16.77 -7.10
N GLN A 51 -8.71 15.77 -7.66
CA GLN A 51 -7.79 14.95 -6.87
C GLN A 51 -6.56 15.74 -6.40
N MET A 52 -6.04 16.63 -7.24
CA MET A 52 -4.88 17.47 -6.89
C MET A 52 -5.23 18.55 -5.87
N GLU A 53 -6.47 19.03 -5.82
CA GLU A 53 -6.95 19.92 -4.73
C GLU A 53 -6.88 19.23 -3.35
N SER A 54 -6.99 17.90 -3.30
CA SER A 54 -6.92 17.11 -2.07
C SER A 54 -5.48 16.72 -1.67
N LEU A 55 -4.47 17.12 -2.45
CA LEU A 55 -3.09 16.64 -2.27
C LEU A 55 -2.49 16.99 -0.91
N ALA A 56 -2.84 18.15 -0.35
CA ALA A 56 -2.38 18.54 0.99
C ALA A 56 -2.91 17.60 2.08
N VAL A 57 -4.20 17.25 2.00
CA VAL A 57 -4.85 16.32 2.93
C VAL A 57 -4.31 14.90 2.76
N LEU A 58 -4.12 14.45 1.52
CA LEU A 58 -3.58 13.12 1.22
C LEU A 58 -2.11 12.94 1.66
N ASN A 59 -1.37 14.03 1.86
CA ASN A 59 0.00 14.01 2.37
C ASN A 59 0.11 14.30 3.87
N ASP A 60 -1.02 14.54 4.57
CA ASP A 60 -1.04 14.79 6.02
C ASP A 60 -0.98 13.48 6.82
N PHE A 61 0.18 12.84 6.75
CA PHE A 61 0.45 11.61 7.49
C PHE A 61 0.98 11.94 8.90
N PRO A 62 0.55 11.22 9.96
CA PRO A 62 0.96 11.48 11.33
C PRO A 62 2.39 11.04 11.66
N PHE A 63 3.15 10.55 10.67
CA PHE A 63 4.45 9.94 10.89
C PHE A 63 5.58 10.97 10.92
N THR A 64 6.55 10.75 11.81
CA THR A 64 7.77 11.57 11.91
C THR A 64 8.62 11.46 10.64
N PHE A 65 8.52 10.34 9.92
CA PHE A 65 9.27 10.06 8.72
C PHE A 65 8.60 10.48 7.41
N SER A 66 7.37 11.03 7.44
CA SER A 66 6.60 11.38 6.22
C SER A 66 7.38 12.28 5.26
N ARG A 67 8.10 13.28 5.80
CA ARG A 67 8.95 14.16 4.99
C ARG A 67 10.07 13.38 4.28
N GLN A 68 10.70 12.45 4.98
CA GLN A 68 11.79 11.66 4.42
C GLN A 68 11.28 10.63 3.40
N ALA A 69 10.26 9.86 3.76
CA ALA A 69 9.77 8.74 2.97
C ALA A 69 8.87 9.14 1.79
N THR A 70 8.24 10.31 1.85
CA THR A 70 7.34 10.80 0.80
C THR A 70 7.96 11.99 0.06
N ILE A 71 8.17 13.13 0.74
CA ILE A 71 8.57 14.38 0.08
C ILE A 71 9.98 14.29 -0.51
N GLN A 72 10.97 13.85 0.28
CA GLN A 72 12.35 13.76 -0.19
C GLN A 72 12.56 12.65 -1.23
N VAL A 73 11.83 11.55 -1.12
CA VAL A 73 11.83 10.48 -2.14
C VAL A 73 11.26 11.00 -3.47
N CYS A 74 10.12 11.70 -3.44
CA CYS A 74 9.54 12.33 -4.63
C CYS A 74 10.47 13.38 -5.25
N ALA A 75 11.24 14.09 -4.43
CA ALA A 75 12.24 15.07 -4.87
C ALA A 75 13.58 14.45 -5.31
N ASN A 76 13.72 13.12 -5.32
CA ASN A 76 14.97 12.40 -5.57
C ASN A 76 16.13 12.80 -4.63
N GLN A 77 15.84 13.33 -3.44
CA GLN A 77 16.81 13.70 -2.42
C GLN A 77 17.10 12.54 -1.45
N GLU A 78 16.20 11.56 -1.39
CA GLU A 78 16.31 10.34 -0.61
C GLU A 78 15.84 9.16 -1.47
N THR A 79 16.29 7.95 -1.16
CA THR A 79 15.78 6.73 -1.82
C THR A 79 15.11 5.81 -0.81
N ARG A 80 14.17 4.98 -1.27
CA ARG A 80 13.57 3.94 -0.41
C ARG A 80 14.63 2.96 0.13
N CYS A 81 15.62 2.57 -0.68
CA CYS A 81 16.70 1.68 -0.22
C CYS A 81 17.51 2.35 0.92
N SER A 82 17.87 3.64 0.81
CA SER A 82 18.57 4.40 1.87
C SER A 82 17.71 4.59 3.12
N PHE A 83 16.44 4.97 2.95
CA PHE A 83 15.47 5.10 4.05
C PHE A 83 15.37 3.82 4.90
N LEU A 84 15.24 2.66 4.25
CA LEU A 84 15.17 1.36 4.90
C LEU A 84 16.52 0.93 5.49
N SER A 85 17.64 1.25 4.82
CA SER A 85 18.99 0.89 5.28
C SER A 85 19.32 1.57 6.61
N LYS A 86 18.97 2.86 6.75
CA LYS A 86 19.12 3.63 8.00
C LYS A 86 18.37 3.01 9.18
N ARG A 87 17.39 2.15 8.93
CA ARG A 87 16.55 1.46 9.91
C ARG A 87 16.86 -0.03 10.03
N GLY A 88 17.84 -0.55 9.30
CA GLY A 88 18.18 -1.98 9.31
C GLY A 88 17.15 -2.89 8.63
N LEU A 89 16.23 -2.33 7.83
CA LEU A 89 15.12 -3.05 7.21
C LEU A 89 15.36 -3.36 5.72
N HIS A 90 16.44 -2.83 5.15
CA HIS A 90 16.70 -2.98 3.73
C HIS A 90 17.04 -4.44 3.39
N ARG A 91 16.28 -5.04 2.45
CA ARG A 91 16.42 -6.45 2.01
C ARG A 91 16.18 -7.49 3.11
N VAL A 92 15.41 -7.13 4.13
CA VAL A 92 15.07 -8.04 5.24
C VAL A 92 13.59 -8.44 5.13
N GLY A 93 13.30 -9.74 5.24
CA GLY A 93 11.94 -10.29 5.31
C GLY A 93 10.95 -9.65 4.33
N MET A 94 9.81 -9.22 4.86
CA MET A 94 8.72 -8.57 4.11
C MET A 94 9.10 -7.19 3.52
N TRP A 95 10.16 -6.55 4.04
CA TRP A 95 10.62 -5.22 3.64
C TRP A 95 11.42 -5.24 2.34
N MET A 96 11.92 -6.39 1.90
CA MET A 96 12.65 -6.52 0.64
C MET A 96 11.85 -5.99 -0.56
N CYS A 97 10.53 -6.15 -0.53
CA CYS A 97 9.62 -5.75 -1.60
C CYS A 97 9.26 -4.26 -1.57
N GLU A 98 9.68 -3.54 -0.53
CA GLU A 98 9.44 -2.10 -0.40
C GLU A 98 10.45 -1.26 -1.20
N CYS A 99 11.35 -1.89 -1.98
CA CYS A 99 12.28 -1.19 -2.85
C CYS A 99 12.61 -2.01 -4.11
N LEU A 100 12.80 -1.32 -5.25
CA LEU A 100 13.09 -1.96 -6.54
C LEU A 100 14.42 -2.73 -6.54
N CYS A 101 15.35 -2.35 -5.66
CA CYS A 101 16.67 -2.99 -5.54
C CYS A 101 16.60 -4.40 -4.92
N GLY A 102 15.44 -4.85 -4.43
CA GLY A 102 15.19 -6.21 -3.93
C GLY A 102 14.56 -7.16 -4.95
N ALA A 103 13.90 -6.64 -5.99
CA ALA A 103 13.18 -7.44 -6.98
C ALA A 103 14.09 -8.16 -7.99
N SER A 104 15.35 -7.74 -8.12
CA SER A 104 16.32 -8.33 -9.06
C SER A 104 17.00 -9.61 -8.55
N SER A 105 16.69 -10.09 -7.34
CA SER A 105 17.45 -11.16 -6.67
C SER A 105 16.63 -12.31 -6.08
N SER A 106 15.29 -12.29 -6.13
CA SER A 106 14.49 -13.24 -5.36
C SER A 106 13.77 -14.30 -6.21
N SER A 107 14.11 -15.57 -5.99
CA SER A 107 13.20 -16.69 -6.27
C SER A 107 12.13 -16.75 -5.18
N PHE A 108 10.86 -16.91 -5.56
CA PHE A 108 9.74 -17.12 -4.63
C PHE A 108 10.00 -18.23 -3.61
N ASP A 109 10.85 -19.21 -3.96
CA ASP A 109 11.18 -20.40 -3.17
C ASP A 109 11.94 -20.12 -1.86
N LEU A 110 12.67 -19.00 -1.75
CA LEU A 110 13.46 -18.68 -0.53
C LEU A 110 12.74 -17.69 0.40
N LEU A 111 11.70 -17.00 -0.08
CA LEU A 111 11.02 -15.93 0.65
C LEU A 111 9.82 -16.39 1.48
N GLY A 112 9.32 -17.61 1.26
CA GLY A 112 8.15 -18.13 1.99
C GLY A 112 8.39 -18.43 3.48
N LEU A 113 9.64 -18.34 3.97
CA LEU A 113 10.01 -18.80 5.32
C LEU A 113 10.26 -17.67 6.34
N ASN A 114 10.58 -16.45 5.92
CA ASN A 114 10.79 -15.34 6.86
C ASN A 114 9.69 -14.27 6.76
N ASN A 115 8.60 -14.54 7.48
CA ASN A 115 7.42 -13.68 7.55
C ASN A 115 7.43 -12.76 8.79
N GLY A 116 8.61 -12.53 9.38
CA GLY A 116 8.76 -11.68 10.55
C GLY A 116 8.52 -10.20 10.22
N TRP A 117 8.06 -9.44 11.21
CA TRP A 117 7.94 -7.98 11.09
C TRP A 117 9.30 -7.28 11.03
N ASP A 118 10.38 -7.95 11.46
CA ASP A 118 11.74 -7.41 11.56
C ASP A 118 11.82 -6.08 12.33
N LEU A 119 10.89 -5.90 13.27
CA LEU A 119 10.73 -4.71 14.10
C LEU A 119 10.56 -5.12 15.57
N PRO A 120 11.05 -4.30 16.52
CA PRO A 120 10.69 -4.42 17.93
C PRO A 120 9.18 -4.39 18.13
N SER A 121 8.66 -5.09 19.16
CA SER A 121 7.21 -5.23 19.35
C SER A 121 6.46 -3.91 19.63
N ALA A 122 7.16 -2.82 19.99
CA ALA A 122 6.57 -1.49 20.14
C ALA A 122 6.36 -0.76 18.80
N LEU A 123 6.95 -1.27 17.72
CA LEU A 123 6.93 -0.69 16.39
C LEU A 123 6.10 -1.51 15.40
N CYS A 124 5.54 -2.65 15.78
CA CYS A 124 4.75 -3.47 14.88
C CYS A 124 3.57 -4.14 15.59
N PRO A 125 2.50 -4.49 14.85
CA PRO A 125 1.33 -5.14 15.41
C PRO A 125 1.56 -6.66 15.63
N CYS A 126 2.73 -7.06 16.14
CA CYS A 126 3.06 -8.47 16.35
C CYS A 126 2.42 -9.08 17.61
N ARG A 127 1.85 -8.24 18.48
CA ARG A 127 1.07 -8.65 19.65
C ARG A 127 -0.41 -8.40 19.40
N GLY A 128 -1.29 -9.12 20.07
CA GLY A 128 -2.72 -8.82 20.07
C GLY A 128 -3.00 -7.37 20.52
N PRO A 129 -4.09 -6.74 20.07
CA PRO A 129 -4.46 -5.40 20.51
C PRO A 129 -4.85 -5.41 22.00
N GLU A 130 -4.59 -4.30 22.70
CA GLU A 130 -4.94 -4.15 24.13
C GLU A 130 -6.45 -4.13 24.36
N ALA A 131 -7.20 -3.64 23.38
CA ALA A 131 -8.65 -3.60 23.38
C ALA A 131 -9.20 -3.96 22.00
N LEU A 132 -10.39 -4.53 21.96
CA LEU A 132 -11.12 -4.73 20.71
C LEU A 132 -11.44 -3.37 20.07
N VAL A 133 -11.52 -3.33 18.74
CA VAL A 133 -11.92 -2.13 18.00
C VAL A 133 -13.37 -1.77 18.38
N SER A 134 -13.53 -0.76 19.23
CA SER A 134 -14.83 -0.28 19.71
C SER A 134 -15.44 0.81 18.84
N GLU A 135 -14.60 1.53 18.08
CA GLU A 135 -15.00 2.64 17.21
C GLU A 135 -14.41 2.45 15.82
N ARG A 136 -15.04 3.07 14.81
CA ARG A 136 -14.53 3.07 13.45
C ARG A 136 -13.19 3.81 13.40
N LEU A 137 -12.14 3.13 12.91
CA LEU A 137 -10.85 3.75 12.66
C LEU A 137 -10.91 4.51 11.32
N CYS A 138 -10.75 5.83 11.35
CA CYS A 138 -10.92 6.69 10.17
C CYS A 138 -9.58 7.24 9.63
N SER A 139 -8.50 7.07 10.38
CA SER A 139 -7.19 7.59 10.01
C SER A 139 -6.04 6.69 10.49
N TRP A 140 -4.86 6.89 9.90
CA TRP A 140 -3.61 6.31 10.41
C TRP A 140 -3.36 6.65 11.87
N ARG A 141 -3.76 7.85 12.30
CA ARG A 141 -3.59 8.29 13.69
C ARG A 141 -4.44 7.46 14.64
N ASP A 142 -5.67 7.14 14.25
CA ASP A 142 -6.57 6.31 15.07
C ASP A 142 -6.03 4.90 15.19
N TYR A 143 -5.61 4.30 14.06
CA TYR A 143 -5.05 2.96 14.05
C TYR A 143 -3.76 2.85 14.89
N PHE A 144 -2.80 3.77 14.73
CA PHE A 144 -1.54 3.73 15.49
C PHE A 144 -1.76 3.91 16.99
N LYS A 145 -2.71 4.79 17.38
CA LYS A 145 -3.10 4.94 18.78
C LYS A 145 -3.76 3.67 19.32
N TRP A 146 -4.70 3.09 18.59
CA TRP A 146 -5.39 1.86 19.00
C TRP A 146 -4.43 0.68 19.15
N ARG A 147 -3.41 0.57 18.28
CA ARG A 147 -2.39 -0.48 18.38
C ARG A 147 -1.23 -0.15 19.32
N SER A 148 -1.24 1.00 19.98
CA SER A 148 -0.12 1.46 20.80
C SER A 148 1.23 1.48 20.05
N ILE A 149 1.22 1.78 18.75
CA ILE A 149 2.41 1.82 17.89
C ILE A 149 2.93 3.26 17.80
N GLN A 150 4.24 3.43 17.91
CA GLN A 150 4.87 4.75 17.80
C GLN A 150 4.84 5.29 16.35
N PHE A 151 4.62 6.60 16.19
CA PHE A 151 4.57 7.27 14.87
C PHE A 151 5.89 7.30 14.09
N ASP A 152 7.02 6.94 14.71
CA ASP A 152 8.30 6.75 14.01
C ASP A 152 8.43 5.37 13.36
N SER A 153 7.52 4.43 13.67
CA SER A 153 7.53 3.10 13.08
C SER A 153 7.23 3.15 11.57
N PRO A 154 8.11 2.59 10.71
CA PRO A 154 7.85 2.51 9.28
C PRO A 154 6.78 1.46 8.91
N VAL A 155 6.17 0.79 9.89
CA VAL A 155 5.22 -0.33 9.67
C VAL A 155 4.00 0.05 8.83
N ALA A 156 3.67 1.34 8.73
CA ALA A 156 2.65 1.84 7.81
C ALA A 156 2.92 1.44 6.34
N LEU A 157 4.19 1.30 5.94
CA LEU A 157 4.58 0.85 4.59
C LEU A 157 4.15 -0.59 4.30
N LEU A 158 4.06 -1.44 5.32
CA LEU A 158 3.53 -2.79 5.19
C LEU A 158 2.00 -2.77 5.35
N LEU A 159 1.51 -2.11 6.40
CA LEU A 159 0.10 -2.13 6.80
C LEU A 159 -0.88 -1.42 5.87
N HIS A 160 -0.40 -0.67 4.87
CA HIS A 160 -1.31 -0.02 3.91
C HIS A 160 -2.27 -1.03 3.25
N TRP A 161 -1.84 -2.26 2.96
CA TRP A 161 -2.70 -3.27 2.34
C TRP A 161 -3.90 -3.69 3.21
N PRO A 162 -3.71 -4.25 4.42
CA PRO A 162 -4.85 -4.63 5.26
C PRO A 162 -5.70 -3.42 5.66
N LEU A 163 -5.10 -2.24 5.86
CA LEU A 163 -5.88 -1.05 6.25
C LEU A 163 -6.68 -0.47 5.09
N THR A 164 -6.21 -0.57 3.85
CA THR A 164 -7.02 -0.25 2.67
C THR A 164 -8.20 -1.21 2.56
N ILE A 165 -8.01 -2.52 2.78
CA ILE A 165 -9.10 -3.50 2.79
C ILE A 165 -10.12 -3.16 3.89
N TYR A 166 -9.65 -2.90 5.11
CA TYR A 166 -10.51 -2.50 6.22
C TYR A 166 -11.32 -1.25 5.87
N HIS A 167 -10.67 -0.20 5.36
CA HIS A 167 -11.37 1.02 4.98
C HIS A 167 -12.38 0.76 3.84
N ALA A 168 -12.04 -0.04 2.83
CA ALA A 168 -12.96 -0.38 1.74
C ALA A 168 -14.20 -1.12 2.27
N ALA A 169 -14.01 -2.06 3.21
CA ALA A 169 -15.10 -2.75 3.89
C ALA A 169 -16.01 -1.78 4.66
N GLN A 170 -15.42 -0.80 5.38
CA GLN A 170 -16.20 0.24 6.07
C GLN A 170 -17.06 1.07 5.10
N LEU A 171 -16.52 1.40 3.91
CA LEU A 171 -17.24 2.19 2.89
C LEU A 171 -18.47 1.47 2.34
N VAL A 172 -18.44 0.15 2.26
CA VAL A 172 -19.57 -0.68 1.82
C VAL A 172 -20.47 -1.13 2.98
N GLY A 173 -20.28 -0.56 4.17
CA GLY A 173 -21.15 -0.79 5.34
C GLY A 173 -20.77 -2.02 6.18
N ILE A 174 -19.68 -2.71 5.87
CA ILE A 174 -19.17 -3.82 6.68
C ILE A 174 -18.43 -3.21 7.88
N THR A 175 -19.09 -3.18 9.03
CA THR A 175 -18.52 -2.66 10.28
C THR A 175 -18.54 -3.74 11.35
N THR A 176 -17.58 -3.67 12.29
CA THR A 176 -17.53 -4.54 13.48
C THR A 176 -18.78 -4.42 14.36
N LEU A 177 -19.52 -3.33 14.21
CA LEU A 177 -20.70 -2.98 15.00
C LEU A 177 -22.02 -3.45 14.36
N ASN A 178 -22.02 -3.84 13.07
CA ASN A 178 -23.21 -4.27 12.31
C ASN A 178 -23.11 -5.73 11.82
N LEU A 179 -22.40 -6.60 12.55
CA LEU A 179 -22.12 -7.99 12.16
C LEU A 179 -23.33 -8.95 12.23
N GLU A 180 -24.56 -8.46 12.13
CA GLU A 180 -25.75 -9.33 12.02
C GLU A 180 -25.82 -10.12 10.70
N VAL A 181 -24.92 -9.84 9.74
CA VAL A 181 -25.00 -10.34 8.36
C VAL A 181 -24.24 -11.64 8.13
N SER A 182 -23.08 -11.86 8.78
CA SER A 182 -22.31 -13.13 8.68
C SER A 182 -21.11 -13.13 9.64
N ASP A 183 -20.78 -14.30 10.19
CA ASP A 183 -19.54 -14.58 10.91
C ASP A 183 -18.31 -14.70 9.99
N LYS A 184 -18.49 -14.60 8.66
CA LYS A 184 -17.43 -14.77 7.67
C LYS A 184 -17.36 -13.61 6.69
N LEU A 185 -16.16 -13.09 6.47
CA LEU A 185 -15.88 -12.11 5.43
C LEU A 185 -14.98 -12.75 4.37
N HIS A 186 -15.50 -12.86 3.15
CA HIS A 186 -14.75 -13.35 2.00
C HIS A 186 -14.28 -12.20 1.12
N ILE A 187 -12.97 -12.09 0.92
CA ILE A 187 -12.31 -11.04 0.14
C ILE A 187 -11.64 -11.70 -1.07
N HIS A 188 -12.05 -11.31 -2.28
CA HIS A 188 -11.32 -11.65 -3.49
C HIS A 188 -10.35 -10.52 -3.81
N TYR A 189 -9.05 -10.78 -3.67
CA TYR A 189 -7.97 -9.81 -3.91
C TYR A 189 -7.42 -10.01 -5.33
N LEU A 190 -7.70 -9.06 -6.22
CA LEU A 190 -7.34 -9.15 -7.63
C LEU A 190 -5.96 -8.53 -7.91
N GLY A 191 -5.15 -9.25 -8.68
CA GLY A 191 -3.84 -8.78 -9.16
C GLY A 191 -2.78 -8.55 -8.09
N PRO A 192 -2.55 -9.49 -7.14
CA PRO A 192 -1.49 -9.34 -6.16
C PRO A 192 -0.11 -9.40 -6.82
N GLU A 193 0.80 -8.53 -6.39
CA GLU A 193 2.19 -8.50 -6.84
C GLU A 193 3.13 -8.69 -5.64
N LYS A 194 3.58 -7.60 -5.02
CA LYS A 194 4.46 -7.64 -3.84
C LYS A 194 3.77 -8.21 -2.60
N GLU A 195 2.45 -8.16 -2.57
CA GLU A 195 1.57 -8.69 -1.52
C GLU A 195 1.79 -10.18 -1.29
N LEU A 196 2.11 -10.94 -2.34
CA LEU A 196 2.40 -12.38 -2.28
C LEU A 196 3.61 -12.73 -1.39
N LEU A 197 4.46 -11.75 -1.13
CA LEU A 197 5.65 -11.84 -0.27
C LEU A 197 5.43 -11.18 1.10
N GLN A 198 4.23 -10.65 1.34
CA GLN A 198 3.84 -9.91 2.55
C GLN A 198 2.56 -10.49 3.17
N LEU A 199 2.28 -11.77 2.94
CA LEU A 199 1.02 -12.42 3.32
C LEU A 199 0.73 -12.33 4.82
N ALA A 200 1.76 -12.39 5.68
CA ALA A 200 1.60 -12.28 7.13
C ALA A 200 1.05 -10.91 7.57
N VAL A 201 1.26 -9.85 6.77
CA VAL A 201 0.71 -8.51 7.06
C VAL A 201 -0.82 -8.53 7.06
N PHE A 202 -1.45 -9.37 6.23
CA PHE A 202 -2.91 -9.51 6.16
C PHE A 202 -3.50 -10.14 7.43
N GLY A 203 -2.69 -10.78 8.28
CA GLY A 203 -3.13 -11.29 9.58
C GLY A 203 -3.72 -10.20 10.48
N GLU A 204 -3.31 -8.94 10.29
CA GLU A 204 -3.86 -7.81 11.05
C GLU A 204 -5.38 -7.61 10.84
N LEU A 205 -5.94 -8.10 9.72
CA LEU A 205 -7.38 -8.07 9.49
C LEU A 205 -8.18 -8.81 10.57
N GLN A 206 -7.59 -9.82 11.23
CA GLN A 206 -8.25 -10.52 12.34
C GLN A 206 -8.44 -9.62 13.55
N ALA A 207 -7.48 -8.74 13.84
CA ALA A 207 -7.59 -7.76 14.92
C ALA A 207 -8.59 -6.65 14.57
N LEU A 208 -8.67 -6.28 13.29
CA LEU A 208 -9.56 -5.24 12.77
C LEU A 208 -11.03 -5.69 12.66
N PHE A 209 -11.27 -6.99 12.53
CA PHE A 209 -12.60 -7.61 12.47
C PHE A 209 -12.75 -8.69 13.55
N PRO A 210 -12.81 -8.30 14.84
CA PRO A 210 -12.93 -9.24 15.93
C PRO A 210 -14.20 -10.09 15.79
N GLY A 211 -14.05 -11.41 15.96
CA GLY A 211 -15.16 -12.37 15.85
C GLY A 211 -15.57 -12.72 14.42
N VAL A 212 -14.87 -12.21 13.40
CA VAL A 212 -15.15 -12.54 11.99
C VAL A 212 -14.07 -13.46 11.44
N HIS A 213 -14.49 -14.55 10.80
CA HIS A 213 -13.63 -15.43 10.04
C HIS A 213 -13.26 -14.77 8.70
N ILE A 214 -12.04 -14.28 8.59
CA ILE A 214 -11.52 -13.67 7.36
C ILE A 214 -11.04 -14.75 6.41
N HIS A 215 -11.52 -14.70 5.17
CA HIS A 215 -11.05 -15.52 4.06
C HIS A 215 -10.59 -14.62 2.92
N ILE A 216 -9.34 -14.80 2.45
CA ILE A 216 -8.79 -14.01 1.35
C ILE A 216 -8.39 -14.96 0.23
N GLU A 217 -9.04 -14.79 -0.92
CA GLU A 217 -8.70 -15.46 -2.16
C GLU A 217 -7.93 -14.49 -3.05
N LEU A 218 -6.65 -14.78 -3.25
CA LEU A 218 -5.78 -14.01 -4.14
C LEU A 218 -5.95 -14.53 -5.56
N VAL A 219 -6.23 -13.64 -6.53
CA VAL A 219 -6.47 -14.03 -7.93
C VAL A 219 -5.63 -13.16 -8.86
N GLY A 220 -4.72 -13.76 -9.62
CA GLY A 220 -3.92 -13.03 -10.60
C GLY A 220 -2.82 -13.85 -11.26
N PRO A 221 -2.27 -13.35 -12.38
CA PRO A 221 -1.26 -14.07 -13.17
C PRO A 221 0.10 -14.22 -12.47
N ALA A 222 0.35 -13.41 -11.43
CA ALA A 222 1.59 -13.46 -10.66
C ALA A 222 1.60 -14.59 -9.60
N ILE A 223 0.48 -15.29 -9.41
CA ILE A 223 0.39 -16.39 -8.44
C ILE A 223 1.14 -17.60 -8.99
N PRO A 224 2.17 -18.11 -8.28
CA PRO A 224 2.91 -19.28 -8.74
C PRO A 224 1.98 -20.50 -8.84
N PRO A 225 2.16 -21.39 -9.83
CA PRO A 225 1.36 -22.62 -9.98
C PRO A 225 1.34 -23.49 -8.71
N GLN A 226 2.44 -23.48 -7.95
CA GLN A 226 2.58 -24.21 -6.68
C GLN A 226 1.69 -23.65 -5.56
N ARG A 227 1.17 -22.43 -5.73
CA ARG A 227 0.26 -21.75 -4.80
C ARG A 227 -1.13 -21.54 -5.39
N SER A 228 -1.43 -22.13 -6.55
CA SER A 228 -2.76 -22.04 -7.18
C SER A 228 -3.88 -22.60 -6.29
N ASP A 229 -3.55 -23.54 -5.39
CA ASP A 229 -4.47 -24.09 -4.38
C ASP A 229 -4.17 -23.61 -2.95
N ALA A 230 -3.19 -22.71 -2.77
CA ALA A 230 -2.82 -22.19 -1.46
C ALA A 230 -3.82 -21.11 -1.03
N LEU A 231 -5.00 -21.57 -0.60
CA LEU A 231 -5.95 -20.76 0.14
C LEU A 231 -5.25 -20.19 1.38
N LEU A 232 -5.18 -18.87 1.49
CA LEU A 232 -4.95 -18.24 2.78
C LEU A 232 -6.25 -18.27 3.56
N THR A 233 -6.61 -19.47 4.04
CA THR A 233 -7.40 -19.58 5.25
C THR A 233 -6.46 -19.14 6.36
N THR A 234 -6.61 -17.91 6.84
CA THR A 234 -5.87 -17.47 8.01
C THR A 234 -6.44 -18.19 9.23
N HIS A 235 -6.14 -19.49 9.39
CA HIS A 235 -6.19 -20.16 10.68
C HIS A 235 -4.89 -19.80 11.40
N CYS A 236 -4.79 -18.57 11.88
CA CYS A 236 -3.83 -18.25 12.93
C CYS A 236 -4.42 -18.79 14.23
N SER A 237 -4.15 -20.06 14.52
CA SER A 237 -4.21 -20.55 15.89
C SER A 237 -3.15 -19.76 16.67
N VAL A 238 -3.59 -18.75 17.42
CA VAL A 238 -2.79 -18.14 18.47
C VAL A 238 -2.44 -19.25 19.46
N ILE A 239 -1.16 -19.61 19.55
CA ILE A 239 -0.58 -20.18 20.77
C ILE A 239 0.26 -19.08 21.40
#